data_AF-A0A6L4AJ45-F1
#
_entry.id   AF-A0A6L4AJ45-F1
#
_cell.length_a   1.000
_cell.length_b   1.000
_cell.length_c   1.000
_cell.angle_alpha   90.00
_cell.angle_beta   90.00
_cell.angle_gamma   90.00
#
_symmetry.space_group_name_H-M   'P 1'
#
loop_
_entity.id
_entity.type
_entity.pdbx_description
1 polymer ?
#
loop_
_entity_poly.entity_id
_entity_poly.type
_entity_poly.pdbx_seq_one_letter_code
_entity_poly.pdbx_strand_id
1 'polypeptide(L)'
;MKNESAHDKESLGQFLRRTRTEQGLSFEEAVESTKISPNNLKALEEDDYANLPADAFVNGFYGIYARYLSLDPEDIRNRYNQQKKL
;
A
#
# COMPACT_ATOMS: atom_id res chain seq x y z
N MET A 1 -19.53 -22.29 -13.41
CA MET A 1 -19.12 -21.00 -13.99
C MET A 1 -18.10 -20.44 -13.02
N LYS A 2 -16.84 -20.33 -13.44
CA LYS A 2 -15.75 -19.87 -12.57
C LYS A 2 -15.96 -18.38 -12.33
N ASN A 3 -16.19 -17.96 -11.09
CA ASN A 3 -16.02 -16.57 -10.72
C ASN A 3 -14.51 -16.30 -10.79
N GLU A 4 -14.04 -15.82 -11.93
CA GLU A 4 -12.76 -15.12 -12.00
C GLU A 4 -12.93 -13.81 -11.24
N SER A 5 -12.68 -13.87 -9.93
CA SER A 5 -12.70 -12.73 -9.02
C SER A 5 -11.69 -11.69 -9.51
N ALA A 6 -12.09 -10.42 -9.52
CA ALA A 6 -11.30 -9.26 -9.95
C ALA A 6 -9.96 -9.03 -9.18
N HIS A 7 -9.53 -9.98 -8.34
CA HIS A 7 -8.29 -9.95 -7.57
C HIS A 7 -7.02 -10.32 -8.35
N ASP A 8 -7.12 -11.02 -9.50
CA ASP A 8 -5.92 -11.54 -10.20
C ASP A 8 -5.11 -10.47 -10.96
N LYS A 9 -5.54 -9.20 -10.95
CA LYS A 9 -4.85 -8.08 -11.61
C LYS A 9 -4.69 -6.83 -10.74
N GLU A 10 -5.01 -6.91 -9.46
CA GLU A 10 -4.91 -5.76 -8.56
C GLU A 10 -3.43 -5.45 -8.25
N SER A 11 -3.03 -4.19 -8.39
CA SER A 11 -1.69 -3.73 -8.01
C SER A 11 -1.55 -3.61 -6.48
N LEU A 12 -0.32 -3.42 -5.98
CA LEU A 12 -0.12 -3.34 -4.53
C LEU A 12 -0.78 -2.08 -3.95
N GLY A 13 -0.61 -0.94 -4.60
CA GLY A 13 -1.27 0.31 -4.21
C GLY A 13 -2.78 0.21 -4.22
N GLN A 14 -3.37 -0.38 -5.27
CA GLN A 14 -4.81 -0.63 -5.36
C GLN A 14 -5.30 -1.51 -4.21
N PHE A 15 -4.58 -2.60 -3.92
CA PHE A 15 -4.89 -3.49 -2.80
C PHE A 15 -4.89 -2.76 -1.45
N LEU A 16 -3.87 -1.94 -1.19
CA LEU A 16 -3.77 -1.16 0.06
C LEU A 16 -4.89 -0.13 0.18
N ARG A 17 -5.17 0.60 -0.90
CA ARG A 17 -6.27 1.58 -0.95
C ARG A 17 -7.61 0.91 -0.71
N ARG A 18 -7.88 -0.19 -1.42
CA ARG A 18 -9.12 -0.95 -1.27
C ARG A 18 -9.27 -1.44 0.17
N THR A 19 -8.23 -2.05 0.74
CA THR A 19 -8.21 -2.51 2.12
C THR A 19 -8.55 -1.38 3.10
N ARG A 20 -7.94 -0.20 2.94
CA ARG A 20 -8.27 0.98 3.76
C ARG A 20 -9.75 1.35 3.65
N THR A 21 -10.26 1.45 2.41
CA THR A 21 -11.64 1.87 2.18
C THR A 21 -12.68 0.84 2.65
N GLU A 22 -12.39 -0.47 2.53
CA GLU A 22 -13.25 -1.55 3.03
C GLU A 22 -13.32 -1.57 4.56
N GLN A 23 -12.28 -1.11 5.25
CA GLN A 23 -12.27 -0.91 6.69
C GLN A 23 -12.97 0.41 7.13
N GLY A 24 -13.43 1.23 6.20
CA GLY A 24 -14.07 2.51 6.48
C GLY A 24 -13.10 3.60 6.97
N LEU A 25 -11.79 3.41 6.79
CA LEU A 25 -10.76 4.34 7.22
C LEU A 25 -10.58 5.47 6.19
N SER A 26 -10.65 6.72 6.63
CA SER A 26 -10.39 7.87 5.76
C SER A 26 -8.90 7.99 5.41
N PHE A 27 -8.62 8.71 4.33
CA PHE A 27 -7.23 8.96 3.92
C PHE A 27 -6.54 9.87 4.95
N GLU A 28 -7.27 10.84 5.49
CA GLU A 28 -6.81 11.81 6.49
C GLU A 28 -6.44 11.10 7.81
N GLU A 29 -7.27 10.18 8.30
CA GLU A 29 -6.96 9.37 9.49
C GLU A 29 -5.72 8.49 9.28
N ALA A 30 -5.54 7.95 8.07
CA ALA A 30 -4.38 7.13 7.73
C ALA A 30 -3.09 7.97 7.72
N VAL A 31 -3.12 9.17 7.14
CA VAL A 31 -2.01 10.14 7.20
C VAL A 31 -1.67 10.46 8.66
N GLU A 32 -2.68 10.80 9.47
CA GLU A 32 -2.47 11.19 10.86
C GLU A 32 -1.90 10.04 11.70
N SER A 33 -2.40 8.82 11.52
CA SER A 33 -2.01 7.65 12.32
C SER A 33 -0.64 7.12 11.94
N THR A 34 -0.33 7.06 10.64
CA THR A 34 0.92 6.51 10.14
C THR A 34 2.08 7.50 10.19
N LYS A 35 1.79 8.80 10.26
CA LYS A 35 2.77 9.89 10.09
C LYS A 35 3.49 9.88 8.74
N ILE A 36 2.97 9.14 7.76
CA ILE A 36 3.41 9.22 6.36
C ILE A 36 2.79 10.49 5.77
N SER A 37 3.58 11.28 5.05
CA SER A 37 3.05 12.50 4.42
C SER A 37 1.90 12.18 3.44
N PRO A 38 0.93 13.09 3.24
CA PRO A 38 -0.15 12.89 2.28
C PRO A 38 0.36 12.49 0.88
N ASN A 39 1.43 13.14 0.41
CA ASN A 39 2.00 12.85 -0.90
C ASN A 39 2.54 11.43 -0.99
N ASN A 40 3.27 10.97 0.03
CA ASN A 40 3.82 9.61 0.04
C ASN A 40 2.72 8.56 0.19
N LEU A 41 1.75 8.78 1.09
CA LEU A 41 0.66 7.81 1.30
C LEU A 41 -0.19 7.66 0.03
N LYS A 42 -0.46 8.78 -0.66
CA LYS A 42 -1.12 8.76 -1.97
C LYS A 42 -0.29 8.02 -3.01
N ALA A 43 1.01 8.30 -3.10
CA ALA A 43 1.89 7.62 -4.03
C ALA A 43 1.97 6.10 -3.79
N LEU A 44 1.89 5.65 -2.53
CA LEU A 44 1.78 4.21 -2.22
C LEU A 44 0.47 3.63 -2.75
N GLU A 45 -0.67 4.30 -2.55
CA GLU A 45 -1.98 3.83 -3.03
C GLU A 45 -2.15 3.87 -4.55
N GLU A 46 -1.34 4.69 -5.24
CA GLU A 46 -1.38 4.86 -6.70
C GLU A 46 -0.24 4.13 -7.44
N ASP A 47 0.63 3.40 -6.71
CA ASP A 47 1.86 2.79 -7.24
C ASP A 47 2.78 3.80 -7.96
N ASP A 48 2.76 5.06 -7.51
CA ASP A 48 3.52 6.16 -8.09
C ASP A 48 4.95 6.18 -7.54
N TYR A 49 5.75 5.20 -7.97
CA TYR A 49 7.13 5.06 -7.53
C TYR A 49 8.03 6.25 -7.91
N ALA A 50 7.64 7.05 -8.91
CA ALA A 50 8.40 8.23 -9.34
C ALA A 50 8.33 9.37 -8.31
N ASN A 51 7.25 9.45 -7.54
CA ASN A 51 7.06 10.46 -6.49
C ASN A 51 7.40 9.95 -5.08
N LEU A 52 7.88 8.72 -4.95
CA LEU A 52 8.36 8.17 -3.69
C LEU A 52 9.85 8.52 -3.44
N PRO A 53 10.27 8.64 -2.17
CA PRO A 53 11.67 8.83 -1.83
C PRO A 53 12.51 7.56 -2.08
N ALA A 54 13.78 7.59 -1.69
CA ALA A 54 14.67 6.42 -1.83
C ALA A 54 14.08 5.15 -1.21
N ASP A 55 14.35 3.99 -1.84
CA ASP A 55 13.69 2.71 -1.55
C ASP A 55 13.72 2.27 -0.09
N ALA A 56 14.79 2.59 0.65
CA ALA A 56 14.90 2.25 2.06
C ALA A 56 13.76 2.88 2.89
N PHE A 57 13.35 4.10 2.54
CA PHE A 57 12.21 4.78 3.16
C PHE A 57 10.89 4.16 2.72
N VAL A 58 10.75 3.85 1.43
CA VAL A 58 9.53 3.25 0.85
C VAL A 58 9.21 1.90 1.49
N ASN A 59 10.22 1.03 1.64
CA ASN A 59 10.07 -0.25 2.31
C ASN A 59 9.60 -0.07 3.78
N GLY A 60 10.08 0.97 4.45
CA GLY A 60 9.61 1.37 5.78
C GLY A 60 8.15 1.81 5.77
N PHE A 61 7.73 2.64 4.80
CA PHE A 61 6.36 3.10 4.68
C PHE A 61 5.37 1.97 4.42
N TYR A 62 5.69 1.02 3.54
CA TYR A 62 4.88 -0.19 3.35
C TYR A 62 4.72 -0.97 4.65
N GLY A 63 5.78 -1.09 5.44
CA GLY A 63 5.71 -1.75 6.74
C GLY A 63 4.87 -1.01 7.79
N ILE A 64 4.88 0.32 7.79
CA ILE A 64 4.04 1.15 8.67
C ILE A 64 2.57 1.04 8.25
N TYR A 65 2.30 1.20 6.95
CA TYR A 65 0.94 1.24 6.45
C TYR A 65 0.26 -0.13 6.54
N ALA A 66 1.01 -1.22 6.30
CA ALA A 66 0.53 -2.59 6.53
C ALA A 66 0.04 -2.80 7.97
N ARG A 67 0.83 -2.36 8.98
CA ARG A 67 0.42 -2.48 10.39
C ARG A 67 -0.85 -1.67 10.67
N TYR A 68 -0.94 -0.46 10.13
CA TYR A 68 -2.13 0.38 10.29
C TYR A 68 -3.39 -0.29 9.73
N LEU A 69 -3.27 -0.97 8.58
CA LEU A 69 -4.35 -1.72 7.95
C LEU A 69 -4.56 -3.12 8.54
N SER A 70 -3.89 -3.47 9.64
CA SER A 70 -3.92 -4.82 10.25
C SER A 70 -3.54 -5.95 9.28
N LEU A 71 -2.64 -5.66 8.34
CA LEU A 71 -2.03 -6.60 7.41
C LEU A 71 -0.66 -7.07 7.92
N ASP A 72 -0.14 -8.17 7.36
CA ASP A 72 1.22 -8.63 7.65
C ASP A 72 2.26 -7.72 6.95
N PRO A 73 3.12 -7.00 7.71
CA PRO A 73 4.12 -6.12 7.13
C PRO A 73 5.21 -6.85 6.34
N GLU A 74 5.47 -8.13 6.60
CA GLU A 74 6.45 -8.90 5.83
C GLU A 74 5.90 -9.23 4.45
N ASP A 75 4.65 -9.69 4.37
CA ASP A 75 3.95 -9.96 3.10
C ASP A 75 3.91 -8.71 2.21
N ILE A 76 3.48 -7.57 2.74
CA ILE A 76 3.39 -6.31 1.96
C ILE A 76 4.76 -5.86 1.45
N ARG A 77 5.80 -5.91 2.29
CA ARG A 77 7.16 -5.57 1.87
C ARG A 77 7.69 -6.54 0.81
N ASN A 78 7.38 -7.83 0.92
CA ASN A 78 7.77 -8.82 -0.07
C ASN A 78 7.10 -8.58 -1.42
N ARG A 79 5.79 -8.24 -1.45
CA ARG A 79 5.09 -7.88 -2.69
C ARG A 79 5.72 -6.67 -3.37
N TYR A 80 6.03 -5.62 -2.61
CA TYR A 80 6.73 -4.44 -3.14
C TYR A 80 8.10 -4.82 -3.73
N ASN A 81 8.89 -5.61 -3.00
CA ASN A 81 10.21 -6.07 -3.46
C ASN A 81 10.13 -6.97 -4.71
N GLN A 82 9.04 -7.72 -4.91
CA GLN A 82 8.81 -8.53 -6.10
C GLN A 82 8.43 -7.67 -7.30
N GLN A 83 7.55 -6.68 -7.13
CA GLN A 83 7.16 -5.76 -8.20
C GLN A 83 8.34 -4.94 -8.73
N LYS A 84 9.28 -4.55 -7.85
CA LYS A 84 10.50 -3.81 -8.23
C LYS A 84 11.51 -4.63 -9.05
N LYS A 85 11.48 -5.96 -8.97
CA LYS A 85 12.44 -6.82 -9.69
C LYS A 85 12.09 -7.03 -11.16
N LEU A 86 10.98 -6.46 -11.62
CA LEU A 86 10.51 -6.46 -13.00
C LEU A 86 10.87 -5.13 -13.67
#